data_AF-B8A3N4-F1
#
_entry.id   AF-B8A3N4-F1
#
_cell.length_a   1.000
_cell.length_b   1.000
_cell.length_c   1.000
_cell.angle_alpha   90.00
_cell.angle_beta   90.00
_cell.angle_gamma   90.00
#
_symmetry.space_group_name_H-M   'P 1'
#
loop_
_entity.id
_entity.type
_entity.pdbx_description
1 polymer ?
#
loop_
_entity_poly.entity_id
_entity_poly.type
_entity_poly.pdbx_seq_one_letter_code
_entity_poly.pdbx_strand_id
1 'polypeptide(L)'
;MFDAIICDPPYGVRAGGRKSGGRKLIKGVKGPYTVPDEKRDNHIPSTAPYSLAECVHDLLHLAARMVVMGGRLVFFYPVLRGEDGTANPQFPEHPCFKLITSSEQILSFRYSRVLLTMVKVAPYTEEIEKLAAERHREFRENHQKWMEEGNLHSAVFEPAQDGKPDRDSKPKYRGKYV
;
A
#
# COMPACT_ATOMS: atom_id res chain seq x y z
N MET A 1 -12.84 16.64 -8.10
CA MET A 1 -13.13 15.23 -8.43
C MET A 1 -12.27 14.82 -9.61
N PHE A 2 -11.94 13.54 -9.72
CA PHE A 2 -11.05 12.99 -10.74
C PHE A 2 -11.70 11.81 -11.49
N ASP A 3 -11.39 11.66 -12.79
CA ASP A 3 -11.81 10.51 -13.59
C ASP A 3 -11.02 9.24 -13.25
N ALA A 4 -9.74 9.42 -12.92
CA ALA A 4 -8.87 8.34 -12.52
C ALA A 4 -7.78 8.79 -11.54
N ILE A 5 -7.32 7.85 -10.72
CA ILE A 5 -6.09 7.95 -9.93
C ILE A 5 -5.18 6.81 -10.38
N ILE A 6 -3.94 7.15 -10.76
CA ILE A 6 -2.90 6.19 -11.17
C ILE A 6 -1.67 6.46 -10.31
N CYS A 7 -1.17 5.46 -9.58
CA CYS A 7 -0.05 5.68 -8.67
C CYS A 7 0.81 4.42 -8.41
N ASP A 8 2.00 4.64 -7.85
CA ASP A 8 2.91 3.59 -7.38
C ASP A 8 3.21 3.83 -5.89
N PRO A 9 2.29 3.49 -4.96
CA PRO A 9 2.47 3.78 -3.54
C PRO A 9 3.74 3.14 -2.94
N PRO A 10 4.27 3.69 -1.84
CA PRO A 10 5.47 3.14 -1.21
C PRO A 10 5.14 1.84 -0.44
N TYR A 11 5.58 0.69 -0.96
CA TYR A 11 5.29 -0.62 -0.36
C TYR A 11 6.34 -1.15 0.63
N GLY A 12 7.36 -0.35 0.97
CA GLY A 12 8.37 -0.78 1.94
C GLY A 12 9.49 -1.68 1.39
N VAL A 13 9.48 -2.06 0.11
CA VAL A 13 10.53 -2.95 -0.45
C VAL A 13 11.88 -2.25 -0.60
N ARG A 14 11.94 -1.11 -1.29
CA ARG A 14 13.21 -0.37 -1.50
C ARG A 14 13.38 0.80 -0.55
N ALA A 15 12.27 1.43 -0.17
CA ALA A 15 12.20 2.50 0.79
C ALA A 15 10.97 2.27 1.68
N GLY A 16 11.15 2.40 2.99
CA GLY A 16 10.06 2.29 3.95
C GLY A 16 9.01 3.37 3.69
N GLY A 17 7.73 2.99 3.68
CA GLY A 17 6.64 3.95 3.60
C GLY A 17 6.75 4.99 4.72
N ARG A 18 6.49 6.26 4.40
CA ARG A 18 6.43 7.34 5.39
C ARG A 18 5.17 8.16 5.20
N LYS A 19 4.54 8.52 6.30
CA LYS A 19 3.41 9.46 6.35
C LYS A 19 3.75 10.67 7.21
N SER A 20 3.08 11.78 6.96
CA SER A 20 3.15 12.94 7.85
C SER A 20 2.55 12.61 9.21
N GLY A 21 3.18 13.13 10.26
CA GLY A 21 2.82 12.85 11.64
C GLY A 21 4.00 12.24 12.39
N GLY A 22 4.54 12.98 13.34
CA GLY A 22 5.67 12.49 14.15
C GLY A 22 5.27 11.40 15.13
N ARG A 23 6.27 10.75 15.73
CA ARG A 23 6.08 9.67 16.73
C ARG A 23 5.16 10.04 17.89
N LYS A 24 5.16 11.31 18.32
CA LYS A 24 4.28 11.84 19.38
C LYS A 24 2.80 11.93 18.94
N LEU A 25 2.56 12.20 17.65
CA LEU A 25 1.21 12.24 17.08
C LEU A 25 0.61 10.83 16.99
N ILE A 26 1.41 9.87 16.50
CA ILE A 26 0.97 8.47 16.41
C ILE A 26 0.71 7.88 17.78
N LYS A 27 1.57 8.14 18.77
CA LYS A 27 1.37 7.69 20.16
C LYS A 27 0.23 8.40 20.89
N GLY A 28 -0.48 9.33 20.26
CA GLY A 28 -1.55 10.11 20.89
C GLY A 28 -1.08 11.09 21.97
N VAL A 29 0.24 11.25 22.16
CA VAL A 29 0.83 12.15 23.16
C VAL A 29 0.59 13.62 22.78
N LYS A 30 0.48 13.90 21.48
CA LYS A 30 0.02 15.20 20.97
C LYS A 30 -1.09 14.96 19.96
N GLY A 31 -2.14 15.77 20.01
CA GLY A 31 -3.18 15.80 18.98
C GLY A 31 -2.70 16.48 17.68
N PRO A 32 -3.51 16.41 16.62
CA PRO A 32 -3.29 17.20 15.41
C PRO A 32 -3.18 18.69 15.76
N TYR A 33 -2.24 19.39 15.15
CA TYR A 33 -2.04 20.82 15.39
C TYR A 33 -1.80 21.54 14.06
N THR A 34 -2.26 22.78 13.98
CA THR A 34 -1.99 23.67 12.85
C THR A 34 -0.67 24.39 13.10
N VAL A 35 0.20 24.40 12.08
CA VAL A 35 1.45 25.17 12.13
C VAL A 35 1.09 26.66 12.09
N PRO A 36 1.58 27.48 13.04
CA PRO A 36 1.39 28.94 13.00
C PRO A 36 1.89 29.53 11.68
N ASP A 37 1.20 30.54 11.15
CA ASP A 37 1.50 31.15 9.83
C ASP A 37 2.97 31.57 9.71
N GLU A 38 3.52 32.19 10.74
CA GLU A 38 4.92 32.65 10.83
C GLU A 38 5.96 31.52 10.66
N LYS A 39 5.59 30.28 10.96
CA LYS A 39 6.49 29.12 10.90
C LYS A 39 6.24 28.27 9.66
N ARG A 40 5.21 28.57 8.85
CA ARG A 40 4.73 27.70 7.77
C ARG A 40 5.77 27.48 6.69
N ASP A 41 6.47 28.54 6.26
CA ASP A 41 7.38 28.49 5.12
C ASP A 41 8.61 27.60 5.34
N ASN A 42 9.07 27.49 6.60
CA ASN A 42 10.23 26.69 6.97
C ASN A 42 9.89 25.45 7.80
N HIS A 43 8.60 25.12 7.94
CA HIS A 43 8.18 23.96 8.74
C HIS A 43 8.31 22.67 7.95
N ILE A 44 9.24 21.82 8.38
CA ILE A 44 9.34 20.45 7.88
C ILE A 44 8.48 19.55 8.78
N PRO A 45 7.37 18.99 8.28
CA PRO A 45 6.53 18.12 9.09
C PRO A 45 7.30 16.87 9.49
N SER A 46 7.22 16.52 10.77
CA SER A 46 7.75 15.23 11.23
C SER A 46 7.02 14.09 10.53
N THR A 47 7.77 13.07 10.13
CA THR A 47 7.21 11.88 9.48
C THR A 47 7.33 10.67 10.39
N ALA A 48 6.51 9.67 10.12
CA ALA A 48 6.57 8.37 10.78
C ALA A 48 6.47 7.23 9.76
N PRO A 49 6.88 6.01 10.17
CA PRO A 49 6.68 4.83 9.34
C PRO A 49 5.21 4.68 8.92
N TYR A 50 5.02 4.14 7.73
CA TYR A 50 3.73 3.92 7.12
C TYR A 50 3.69 2.49 6.61
N SER A 51 2.85 1.65 7.24
CA SER A 51 2.73 0.26 6.83
C SER A 51 2.05 0.17 5.47
N LEU A 52 2.32 -0.90 4.73
CA LEU A 52 1.65 -1.17 3.46
C LEU A 52 0.12 -1.19 3.62
N ALA A 53 -0.36 -1.89 4.66
CA ALA A 53 -1.78 -2.05 4.94
C ALA A 53 -2.46 -0.69 5.17
N GLU A 54 -1.84 0.19 5.96
CA GLU A 54 -2.38 1.53 6.23
C GLU A 54 -2.32 2.40 4.98
N CYS A 55 -1.21 2.36 4.22
CA CYS A 55 -1.05 3.14 3.00
C CYS A 55 -2.07 2.78 1.92
N VAL A 56 -2.32 1.49 1.71
CA VAL A 56 -3.30 1.01 0.74
C VAL A 56 -4.73 1.31 1.18
N HIS A 57 -5.02 1.18 2.48
CA HIS A 57 -6.32 1.55 3.04
C HIS A 57 -6.62 3.04 2.80
N ASP A 58 -5.67 3.92 3.13
CA ASP A 58 -5.83 5.37 2.96
C ASP A 58 -5.96 5.78 1.50
N LEU A 59 -5.23 5.10 0.60
CA LEU A 59 -5.38 5.30 -0.83
C LEU A 59 -6.80 4.94 -1.30
N LEU A 60 -7.33 3.77 -0.90
CA LEU A 60 -8.68 3.35 -1.27
C LEU A 60 -9.74 4.30 -0.72
N HIS A 61 -9.59 4.72 0.53
CA HIS A 61 -10.48 5.67 1.19
C HIS A 61 -10.48 7.04 0.50
N LEU A 62 -9.29 7.58 0.20
CA LEU A 62 -9.14 8.82 -0.55
C LEU A 62 -9.75 8.70 -1.96
N ALA A 63 -9.45 7.62 -2.68
CA ALA A 63 -9.99 7.38 -4.01
C ALA A 63 -11.51 7.28 -3.98
N ALA A 64 -12.09 6.66 -2.95
CA ALA A 64 -13.54 6.54 -2.81
C ALA A 64 -14.20 7.92 -2.68
N ARG A 65 -13.53 8.90 -2.06
CA ARG A 65 -14.02 10.29 -1.96
C ARG A 65 -13.84 11.09 -3.24
N MET A 66 -12.71 10.91 -3.94
CA MET A 66 -12.32 11.82 -5.03
C MET A 66 -12.67 11.34 -6.45
N VAL A 67 -12.73 10.01 -6.66
CA VAL A 67 -12.98 9.42 -7.98
C VAL A 67 -14.48 9.44 -8.28
N VAL A 68 -14.84 9.80 -9.51
CA VAL A 68 -16.23 9.80 -9.98
C VAL A 68 -16.78 8.36 -10.12
N MET A 69 -18.10 8.20 -10.12
CA MET A 69 -18.73 6.89 -10.42
C MET A 69 -18.30 6.40 -11.80
N GLY A 70 -17.93 5.12 -11.93
CA GLY A 70 -17.35 4.56 -13.16
C GLY A 70 -15.90 4.95 -13.43
N GLY A 71 -15.32 5.87 -12.65
CA GLY A 71 -13.91 6.22 -12.68
C GLY A 71 -13.01 5.10 -12.15
N ARG A 72 -11.69 5.24 -12.35
CA ARG A 72 -10.72 4.17 -12.08
C ARG A 72 -9.71 4.50 -11.00
N LEU A 73 -9.40 3.52 -10.17
CA LEU A 73 -8.21 3.51 -9.33
C LEU A 73 -7.25 2.46 -9.86
N VAL A 74 -6.04 2.87 -10.20
CA VAL A 74 -4.99 2.00 -10.73
C VAL A 74 -3.74 2.18 -9.88
N PHE A 75 -3.23 1.10 -9.31
CA PHE A 75 -2.03 1.15 -8.48
C PHE A 75 -1.26 -0.16 -8.52
N PHE A 76 0.06 -0.09 -8.33
CA PHE A 76 0.85 -1.31 -8.12
C PHE A 76 0.63 -1.82 -6.70
N TYR A 77 0.69 -3.14 -6.52
CA TYR A 77 0.60 -3.80 -5.23
C TYR A 77 1.70 -4.87 -5.16
N PRO A 78 2.47 -4.94 -4.07
CA PRO A 78 3.52 -5.93 -3.95
C PRO A 78 2.95 -7.32 -3.70
N VAL A 79 3.58 -8.34 -4.28
CA VAL A 79 3.20 -9.73 -4.05
C VAL A 79 4.44 -10.56 -3.78
N LEU A 80 4.41 -11.30 -2.67
CA LEU A 80 5.39 -12.33 -2.38
C LEU A 80 5.01 -13.59 -3.15
N ARG A 81 6.03 -14.23 -3.72
CA ARG A 81 5.88 -15.51 -4.42
C ARG A 81 6.37 -16.64 -3.51
N GLY A 82 5.65 -17.75 -3.51
CA GLY A 82 6.02 -18.97 -2.80
C GLY A 82 7.30 -19.60 -3.36
N GLU A 83 7.82 -20.62 -2.67
CA GLU A 83 9.03 -21.35 -3.08
C GLU A 83 8.85 -22.11 -4.40
N ASP A 84 7.62 -22.48 -4.73
CA ASP A 84 7.22 -23.05 -6.02
C ASP A 84 7.09 -22.00 -7.14
N GLY A 85 7.37 -20.73 -6.81
CA GLY A 85 7.22 -19.61 -7.70
C GLY A 85 5.76 -19.29 -8.02
N THR A 86 4.77 -19.81 -7.30
CA THR A 86 3.36 -19.42 -7.46
C THR A 86 3.03 -18.21 -6.58
N ALA A 87 1.96 -17.50 -6.94
CA ALA A 87 1.46 -16.38 -6.16
C ALA A 87 -0.06 -16.51 -6.01
N ASN A 88 -0.54 -16.57 -4.77
CA ASN A 88 -1.97 -16.56 -4.43
C ASN A 88 -2.30 -15.30 -3.60
N PRO A 89 -2.12 -14.09 -4.15
CA PRO A 89 -2.33 -12.86 -3.40
C PRO A 89 -3.80 -12.63 -3.10
N GLN A 90 -4.10 -12.29 -1.85
CA GLN A 90 -5.37 -11.63 -1.53
C GLN A 90 -5.18 -10.12 -1.74
N PHE A 91 -5.91 -9.56 -2.70
CA PHE A 91 -5.86 -8.13 -2.99
C PHE A 91 -6.73 -7.34 -2.02
N PRO A 92 -6.38 -6.07 -1.75
CA PRO A 92 -7.19 -5.21 -0.90
C PRO A 92 -8.56 -4.97 -1.52
N GLU A 93 -9.60 -4.92 -0.68
CA GLU A 93 -10.99 -4.69 -1.09
C GLU A 93 -11.52 -3.38 -0.49
N HIS A 94 -12.53 -2.78 -1.12
CA HIS A 94 -13.19 -1.59 -0.62
C HIS A 94 -14.65 -1.53 -1.12
N PRO A 95 -15.65 -1.18 -0.29
CA PRO A 95 -17.07 -1.19 -0.69
C PRO A 95 -17.40 -0.38 -1.95
N CYS A 96 -16.72 0.77 -2.14
CA CYS A 96 -16.89 1.59 -3.34
C CYS A 96 -16.28 1.03 -4.63
N PHE A 97 -15.38 0.05 -4.55
CA PHE A 97 -14.56 -0.37 -5.69
C PHE A 97 -14.70 -1.86 -5.98
N LYS A 98 -14.68 -2.19 -7.28
CA LYS A 98 -14.60 -3.57 -7.76
C LYS A 98 -13.31 -3.76 -8.54
N LEU A 99 -12.57 -4.81 -8.24
CA LEU A 99 -11.41 -5.22 -9.03
C LEU A 99 -11.87 -5.68 -10.43
N ILE A 100 -11.27 -5.10 -11.47
CA ILE A 100 -11.57 -5.42 -12.87
C ILE A 100 -10.47 -6.28 -13.48
N THR A 101 -9.22 -5.92 -13.24
CA THR A 101 -8.09 -6.68 -13.77
C THR A 101 -6.86 -6.50 -12.88
N SER A 102 -5.99 -7.50 -12.95
CA SER A 102 -4.69 -7.56 -12.29
C SER A 102 -3.64 -7.97 -13.31
N SER A 103 -2.59 -7.19 -13.47
CA SER A 103 -1.47 -7.51 -14.38
C SER A 103 -0.19 -7.67 -13.58
N GLU A 104 0.37 -8.89 -13.57
CA GLU A 104 1.58 -9.19 -12.82
C GLU A 104 2.85 -8.83 -13.59
N GLN A 105 3.78 -8.17 -12.89
CA GLN A 105 5.16 -8.00 -13.31
C GLN A 105 6.09 -8.71 -12.30
N ILE A 106 6.70 -9.81 -12.75
CA ILE A 106 7.71 -10.54 -11.97
C ILE A 106 8.99 -9.72 -11.92
N LEU A 107 9.45 -9.41 -10.70
CA LEU A 107 10.68 -8.63 -10.46
C LEU A 107 11.83 -9.53 -10.01
N SER A 108 11.54 -10.59 -9.26
CA SER A 108 12.48 -11.65 -8.87
C SER A 108 11.73 -12.97 -8.65
N PHE A 109 12.47 -14.04 -8.28
CA PHE A 109 11.87 -15.33 -7.95
C PHE A 109 10.89 -15.26 -6.77
N ARG A 110 11.16 -14.39 -5.79
CA ARG A 110 10.38 -14.28 -4.54
C ARG A 110 9.43 -13.08 -4.53
N TYR A 111 9.50 -12.22 -5.54
CA TYR A 111 8.83 -10.93 -5.53
C TYR A 111 8.30 -10.54 -6.90
N SER A 112 7.04 -10.15 -6.94
CA SER A 112 6.42 -9.49 -8.07
C SER A 112 5.68 -8.24 -7.60
N ARG A 113 5.30 -7.40 -8.55
CA ARG A 113 4.30 -6.35 -8.33
C ARG A 113 3.15 -6.56 -9.29
N VAL A 114 1.94 -6.33 -8.83
CA VAL A 114 0.72 -6.49 -9.62
C VAL A 114 0.10 -5.12 -9.81
N LEU A 115 -0.14 -4.73 -11.05
CA LEU A 115 -0.93 -3.55 -11.38
C LEU A 115 -2.42 -3.89 -11.20
N LEU A 116 -3.03 -3.39 -10.14
CA LEU A 116 -4.46 -3.53 -9.87
C LEU A 116 -5.22 -2.41 -10.55
N THR A 117 -6.27 -2.77 -11.29
CA THR A 117 -7.22 -1.82 -11.86
C THR A 117 -8.59 -2.07 -11.25
N MET A 118 -9.08 -1.07 -10.53
CA MET A 118 -10.38 -1.07 -9.88
C MET A 118 -11.29 0.01 -10.48
N VAL A 119 -12.59 -0.26 -10.54
CA VAL A 119 -13.61 0.72 -10.96
C VAL A 119 -14.50 1.09 -9.78
N LYS A 120 -14.86 2.36 -9.67
CA LYS A 120 -15.79 2.82 -8.64
C LYS A 120 -17.22 2.44 -9.02
N VAL A 121 -17.85 1.60 -8.21
CA VAL A 121 -19.18 1.02 -8.44
C VAL A 121 -20.23 1.45 -7.43
N ALA A 122 -19.83 2.04 -6.30
CA ALA A 122 -20.76 2.54 -5.28
C ALA A 122 -20.36 3.95 -4.80
N PRO A 123 -21.36 4.77 -4.39
CA PRO A 123 -21.11 6.10 -3.87
C PRO A 123 -20.39 6.03 -2.52
N TYR A 124 -19.72 7.12 -2.18
CA TYR A 124 -19.15 7.30 -0.86
C TYR A 124 -20.25 7.71 0.13
N THR A 125 -20.38 7.02 1.25
CA THR A 125 -21.44 7.25 2.24
C THR A 125 -20.87 7.56 3.63
N GLU A 126 -21.72 8.05 4.54
CA GLU A 126 -21.33 8.31 5.93
C GLU A 126 -20.92 7.05 6.68
N GLU A 127 -21.51 5.89 6.35
CA GLU A 127 -21.14 4.60 6.92
C GLU A 127 -19.71 4.23 6.54
N ILE A 128 -19.31 4.49 5.29
CA ILE A 128 -17.94 4.25 4.82
C ILE A 128 -16.96 5.18 5.53
N GLU A 129 -17.33 6.45 5.76
CA GLU A 129 -16.53 7.38 6.54
C GLU A 129 -16.31 6.88 7.97
N LYS A 130 -17.38 6.39 8.63
CA LYS A 130 -17.30 5.85 9.99
C LYS A 130 -16.39 4.61 10.05
N LEU A 131 -16.56 3.68 9.11
CA LEU A 131 -15.72 2.48 9.02
C LEU A 131 -14.24 2.84 8.80
N ALA A 132 -13.96 3.80 7.91
CA ALA A 132 -12.59 4.25 7.68
C ALA A 132 -11.99 4.92 8.93
N ALA A 133 -12.76 5.72 9.66
CA ALA A 133 -12.32 6.36 10.89
C ALA A 133 -12.01 5.36 12.01
N GLU A 134 -12.78 4.27 12.11
CA GLU A 134 -12.52 3.14 13.01
C GLU A 134 -11.21 2.43 12.62
N ARG A 135 -11.04 2.12 11.33
CA ARG A 135 -9.80 1.51 10.82
C ARG A 135 -8.58 2.41 11.04
N HIS A 136 -8.69 3.73 10.86
CA HIS A 136 -7.62 4.68 11.18
C HIS A 136 -7.25 4.68 12.66
N ARG A 137 -8.24 4.50 13.54
CA ARG A 137 -7.98 4.36 14.98
C ARG A 137 -7.23 3.06 15.26
N GLU A 138 -7.68 1.96 14.68
CA GLU A 138 -7.02 0.65 14.81
C GLU A 138 -5.57 0.68 14.32
N PHE A 139 -5.28 1.31 13.18
CA PHE A 139 -3.92 1.48 12.67
C PHE A 139 -3.04 2.31 13.60
N ARG A 140 -3.62 3.32 14.27
CA ARG A 140 -2.89 4.15 15.23
C ARG A 140 -2.57 3.39 16.51
N GLU A 141 -3.54 2.67 17.06
CA GLU A 141 -3.40 1.91 18.30
C GLU A 141 -2.47 0.69 18.13
N ASN A 142 -2.59 0.00 17.00
CA ASN A 142 -1.82 -1.20 16.68
C ASN A 142 -0.64 -0.92 15.74
N HIS A 143 -0.14 0.31 15.71
CA HIS A 143 0.85 0.75 14.73
C HIS A 143 2.09 -0.15 14.67
N GLN A 144 2.60 -0.59 15.81
CA GLN A 144 3.79 -1.45 15.87
C GLN A 144 3.54 -2.83 15.25
N LYS A 145 2.39 -3.45 15.56
CA LYS A 145 1.98 -4.74 14.98
C LYS A 145 1.93 -4.66 13.45
N TRP A 146 1.28 -3.63 12.91
CA TRP A 146 1.15 -3.45 11.45
C TRP A 146 2.49 -3.17 10.75
N MET A 147 3.48 -2.63 11.46
CA MET A 147 4.82 -2.44 10.92
C MET A 147 5.60 -3.75 10.84
N GLU A 148 5.39 -4.67 11.78
CA GLU A 148 6.02 -5.99 11.79
C GLU A 148 5.42 -6.90 10.72
N GLU A 149 4.08 -6.97 10.62
CA GLU A 149 3.37 -7.76 9.60
C GLU A 149 3.59 -7.24 8.17
N GLY A 150 3.82 -5.93 8.01
CA GLY A 150 4.04 -5.27 6.73
C GLY A 150 5.50 -5.24 6.26
N ASN A 151 6.43 -5.94 6.92
CA ASN A 151 7.85 -5.90 6.59
C ASN A 151 8.17 -6.75 5.35
N LEU A 152 7.92 -6.16 4.19
CA LEU A 152 8.17 -6.80 2.91
C LEU A 152 9.67 -6.80 2.53
N HIS A 153 10.46 -5.88 3.08
CA HIS A 153 11.89 -5.79 2.78
C HIS A 153 12.62 -7.07 3.17
N SER A 154 12.41 -7.55 4.40
CA SER A 154 13.01 -8.81 4.86
C SER A 154 12.59 -9.98 3.97
N ALA A 155 11.29 -10.15 3.72
CA ALA A 155 10.79 -11.25 2.90
C ALA A 155 11.37 -11.29 1.47
N VAL A 156 11.68 -10.13 0.88
CA VAL A 156 12.26 -10.04 -0.47
C VAL A 156 13.76 -10.30 -0.47
N PHE A 157 14.50 -9.79 0.52
CA PHE A 157 15.97 -9.75 0.52
C PHE A 157 16.66 -10.75 1.44
N GLU A 158 15.96 -11.44 2.34
CA GLU A 158 16.55 -12.46 3.20
C GLU A 158 17.22 -13.56 2.37
N PRO A 159 18.42 -14.06 2.70
CA PRO A 159 19.03 -15.14 1.94
C PRO A 159 18.18 -16.42 2.00
N ALA A 160 18.03 -17.12 0.88
CA ALA A 160 17.36 -18.43 0.88
C ALA A 160 18.19 -19.42 1.70
N GLN A 161 17.55 -20.24 2.54
CA GLN A 161 18.22 -21.39 3.15
C GLN A 161 18.65 -22.37 2.05
N ASP A 162 19.85 -22.92 2.16
CA ASP A 162 20.50 -23.74 1.14
C ASP A 162 19.64 -24.94 0.71
N GLY A 163 18.95 -24.78 -0.43
CA GLY A 163 18.28 -25.86 -1.15
C GLY A 163 18.30 -25.53 -2.64
N LYS A 164 19.12 -26.24 -3.43
CA LYS A 164 19.22 -26.06 -4.89
C LYS A 164 17.83 -26.26 -5.54
N PRO A 165 17.23 -25.24 -6.19
CA PRO A 165 16.03 -25.47 -6.98
C PRO A 165 16.41 -25.91 -8.38
N ASP A 166 15.69 -26.91 -8.88
CA ASP A 166 15.76 -27.47 -10.23
C ASP A 166 15.65 -26.35 -11.30
N ARG A 167 16.43 -26.49 -12.37
CA ARG A 167 16.73 -25.40 -13.31
C ARG A 167 15.61 -25.18 -14.35
N ASP A 168 14.69 -26.14 -14.50
CA ASP A 168 13.82 -26.22 -15.67
C ASP A 168 12.38 -25.71 -15.49
N SER A 169 11.95 -25.37 -14.26
CA SER A 169 10.58 -24.87 -13.98
C SER A 169 10.46 -23.35 -13.81
N LYS A 170 11.55 -22.59 -14.00
CA LYS A 170 11.57 -21.16 -13.67
C LYS A 170 10.82 -20.31 -14.71
N PRO A 171 9.80 -19.51 -14.32
CA PRO A 171 9.25 -18.49 -15.19
C PRO A 171 10.36 -17.51 -15.59
N LYS A 172 10.57 -17.33 -16.90
CA LYS A 172 11.66 -16.50 -17.43
C LYS A 172 11.43 -15.03 -17.06
N TYR A 173 12.31 -14.50 -16.21
CA TYR A 173 12.51 -13.06 -16.03
C TYR A 173 12.78 -12.42 -17.40
N ARG A 174 11.85 -11.59 -17.88
CA ARG A 174 11.97 -10.92 -19.18
C ARG A 174 12.76 -9.62 -19.01
N GLY A 175 14.05 -9.75 -18.71
CA GLY A 175 14.97 -8.66 -18.35
C GLY A 175 15.40 -7.72 -19.47
N LYS A 176 14.63 -7.53 -20.54
CA LYS A 176 14.94 -6.56 -21.59
C LYS A 176 13.67 -5.91 -22.13
N TYR A 177 13.36 -4.73 -21.60
CA TYR A 177 12.72 -3.69 -22.38
C TYR A 177 13.81 -2.64 -22.60
N VAL A 178 14.22 -2.52 -23.86
CA VAL A 178 15.03 -1.41 -24.39
C VAL A 178 14.17 -0.16 -24.42
#